data_AF-A0A7C4YXZ8-F1
#
_entry.id   AF-A0A7C4YXZ8-F1
#
_cell.length_a   1.000
_cell.length_b   1.000
_cell.length_c   1.000
_cell.angle_alpha   90.00
_cell.angle_beta   90.00
_cell.angle_gamma   90.00
#
_symmetry.space_group_name_H-M   'P 1'
#
loop_
_entity.id
_entity.type
_entity.pdbx_description
1 polymer ?
#
loop_
_entity_poly.entity_id
_entity_poly.type
_entity_poly.pdbx_seq_one_letter_code
_entity_poly.pdbx_strand_id
1 'polypeptide(L)'
;IQNSLEPELRKVGLVLINVNITDINDESGYIKAIGQKAASQAVQQARGDVAEQEKLGEIRVAEAEREQSVQVANARKLREIGTREALREQAVRLAQLDKEQKIGEETAKFEKEAQIKQAQREQAVRIAELDKEQRVGEQRAAFEKDAQVKDAERQMRIAIAEANAKAIVGENLAQAEIAAAQAQLSVKQAEAYQLGETKKKQAEAAVLEAQNLAMAKAALAQAARIEAEKRAALEAPAKAEKAKTIVEAEAEAEKRRIEAEGEARAIFAKLEAEARGQYELLAKKGEGLRAIIDACGGAQQAFQMLLLEHLDELARTSAQAISNIKFDKIVVWEGGGNGQSNGHNSTSSFLRNMAHTLPPIMQVMKDIGGVEVPEYFARLAGDNVKPDASRQANQNGDPKPGSPQG
;
A
#
# COMPACT_ATOMS: atom_id res chain seq x y z
N ILE A 1 -33.82 -217.20 -85.80
CA ILE A 1 -33.02 -218.28 -86.43
C ILE A 1 -32.93 -219.49 -85.50
N GLN A 2 -32.24 -219.43 -84.34
CA GLN A 2 -32.17 -220.54 -83.35
C GLN A 2 -33.51 -221.26 -83.13
N ASN A 3 -34.52 -220.52 -82.66
CA ASN A 3 -35.83 -221.03 -82.22
C ASN A 3 -36.65 -221.78 -83.30
N SER A 4 -36.19 -221.84 -84.56
CA SER A 4 -36.93 -222.37 -85.70
C SER A 4 -36.45 -223.75 -86.17
N LEU A 5 -35.17 -224.10 -85.95
CA LEU A 5 -34.54 -225.35 -86.43
C LEU A 5 -34.35 -226.40 -85.31
N GLU A 6 -34.29 -225.94 -84.07
CA GLU A 6 -34.09 -226.76 -82.88
C GLU A 6 -35.15 -227.87 -82.65
N PRO A 7 -36.47 -227.67 -82.91
CA PRO A 7 -37.46 -228.74 -82.75
C PRO A 7 -37.43 -229.80 -83.86
N GLU A 8 -36.81 -229.53 -85.02
CA GLU A 8 -36.59 -230.52 -86.08
C GLU A 8 -35.41 -231.43 -85.71
N LEU A 9 -34.24 -230.84 -85.41
CA LEU A 9 -33.01 -231.57 -85.09
C LEU A 9 -33.14 -232.48 -83.86
N ARG A 10 -33.96 -232.07 -82.86
CA ARG A 10 -34.27 -232.91 -81.69
C ARG A 10 -34.93 -234.24 -82.03
N LYS A 11 -35.69 -234.35 -83.14
CA LYS A 11 -36.29 -235.62 -83.59
C LYS A 11 -35.24 -236.65 -84.03
N VAL A 12 -34.03 -236.19 -84.37
CA VAL A 12 -32.91 -237.00 -84.89
C VAL A 12 -31.73 -237.05 -83.89
N GLY A 13 -31.94 -236.60 -82.64
CA GLY A 13 -30.95 -236.70 -81.56
C GLY A 13 -29.77 -235.72 -81.64
N LEU A 14 -29.84 -234.68 -82.47
CA LEU A 14 -28.77 -233.70 -82.65
C LEU A 14 -29.06 -232.38 -81.91
N VAL A 15 -28.02 -231.72 -81.42
CA VAL A 15 -28.08 -230.44 -80.68
C VAL A 15 -27.23 -229.38 -81.39
N LEU A 16 -27.80 -228.19 -81.58
CA LEU A 16 -27.20 -227.09 -82.34
C LEU A 16 -26.49 -226.11 -81.39
N ILE A 17 -25.16 -226.10 -81.36
CA ILE A 17 -24.38 -225.32 -80.38
C ILE A 17 -24.06 -223.89 -80.85
N ASN A 18 -23.76 -223.68 -82.14
CA ASN A 18 -23.46 -222.35 -82.68
C ASN A 18 -23.87 -222.23 -84.16
N VAL A 19 -24.24 -221.02 -84.58
CA VAL A 19 -24.47 -220.62 -85.98
C VAL A 19 -23.82 -219.25 -86.19
N ASN A 20 -22.58 -219.24 -86.69
CA ASN A 20 -21.93 -218.00 -87.11
C ASN A 20 -22.51 -217.53 -88.46
N ILE A 21 -23.08 -216.33 -88.48
CA ILE A 21 -23.48 -215.63 -89.71
C ILE A 21 -22.35 -214.65 -90.01
N THR A 22 -21.46 -214.99 -90.94
CA THR A 22 -20.27 -214.18 -91.27
C THR A 22 -20.58 -213.06 -92.25
N ASP A 23 -21.57 -213.24 -93.13
CA ASP A 23 -22.02 -212.24 -94.09
C ASP A 23 -23.53 -212.03 -94.00
N ILE A 24 -23.94 -210.76 -93.93
CA ILE A 24 -25.32 -210.33 -94.08
C ILE A 24 -25.36 -209.39 -95.28
N ASN A 25 -25.51 -209.97 -96.47
CA ASN A 25 -25.72 -209.22 -97.70
C ASN A 25 -27.22 -208.95 -97.86
N ASP A 26 -27.60 -207.68 -97.98
CA ASP A 26 -28.99 -207.23 -98.14
C ASP A 26 -29.20 -206.66 -99.54
N GLU A 27 -29.92 -207.40 -100.38
CA GLU A 27 -30.28 -206.98 -101.74
C GLU A 27 -31.19 -205.73 -101.77
N SER A 28 -31.84 -205.38 -100.65
CA SER A 28 -32.65 -204.17 -100.51
C SER A 28 -31.87 -202.92 -100.10
N GLY A 29 -30.58 -203.02 -99.77
CA GLY A 29 -29.70 -201.89 -99.47
C GLY A 29 -30.03 -201.08 -98.20
N TYR A 30 -30.89 -201.58 -97.32
CA TYR A 30 -31.43 -200.90 -96.13
C TYR A 30 -30.33 -200.45 -95.16
N ILE A 31 -29.30 -201.28 -94.98
CA ILE A 31 -28.12 -201.00 -94.14
C ILE A 31 -27.46 -199.66 -94.53
N LYS A 32 -27.37 -199.37 -95.83
CA LYS A 32 -26.68 -198.18 -96.37
C LYS A 32 -27.43 -196.89 -96.07
N ALA A 33 -28.77 -196.95 -96.06
CA ALA A 33 -29.63 -195.80 -95.76
C ALA A 33 -29.55 -195.37 -94.29
N ILE A 34 -29.45 -196.33 -93.35
CA ILE A 34 -29.31 -196.03 -91.91
C ILE A 34 -28.03 -195.24 -91.62
N GLY A 35 -26.89 -195.64 -92.17
CA GLY A 35 -25.61 -194.93 -91.97
C GLY A 35 -25.64 -193.48 -92.44
N GLN A 36 -26.27 -193.22 -93.61
CA GLN A 36 -26.35 -191.88 -94.19
C GLN A 36 -27.24 -190.92 -93.36
N LYS A 37 -28.29 -191.44 -92.71
CA LYS A 37 -29.13 -190.67 -91.78
C LYS A 37 -28.36 -190.27 -90.51
N ALA A 38 -27.65 -191.21 -89.90
CA ALA A 38 -26.89 -190.96 -88.67
C ALA A 38 -25.79 -189.89 -88.89
N ALA A 39 -25.03 -190.00 -89.99
CA ALA A 39 -24.02 -189.01 -90.36
C ALA A 39 -24.60 -187.60 -90.55
N SER A 40 -25.78 -187.51 -91.17
CA SER A 40 -26.46 -186.23 -91.42
C SER A 40 -26.92 -185.54 -90.13
N GLN A 41 -27.39 -186.29 -89.13
CA GLN A 41 -27.79 -185.70 -87.84
C GLN A 41 -26.58 -185.14 -87.08
N ALA A 42 -25.45 -185.85 -87.05
CA ALA A 42 -24.22 -185.37 -86.40
C ALA A 42 -23.69 -184.08 -87.02
N VAL A 43 -23.70 -183.97 -88.36
CA VAL A 43 -23.24 -182.77 -89.08
C VAL A 43 -24.15 -181.55 -88.82
N GLN A 44 -25.46 -181.75 -88.69
CA GLN A 44 -26.39 -180.65 -88.38
C GLN A 44 -26.28 -180.20 -86.92
N GLN A 45 -26.07 -181.12 -85.97
CA GLN A 45 -25.90 -180.77 -84.56
C GLN A 45 -24.62 -179.94 -84.34
N ALA A 46 -23.48 -180.38 -84.90
CA ALA A 46 -22.22 -179.63 -84.82
C ALA A 46 -22.31 -178.23 -85.46
N ARG A 47 -23.17 -178.03 -86.48
CA ARG A 47 -23.46 -176.70 -87.05
C ARG A 47 -24.27 -175.80 -86.11
N GLY A 48 -25.18 -176.37 -85.31
CA GLY A 48 -25.91 -175.63 -84.28
C GLY A 48 -24.96 -175.13 -83.19
N ASP A 49 -24.13 -176.02 -82.66
CA ASP A 49 -23.20 -175.71 -81.57
C ASP A 49 -22.21 -174.58 -81.95
N VAL A 50 -21.70 -174.57 -83.19
CA VAL A 50 -20.84 -173.50 -83.70
C VAL A 50 -21.57 -172.16 -83.78
N ALA A 51 -22.79 -172.14 -84.33
CA ALA A 51 -23.57 -170.91 -84.48
C ALA A 51 -23.97 -170.28 -83.12
N GLU A 52 -24.21 -171.09 -82.08
CA GLU A 52 -24.42 -170.56 -80.73
C GLU A 52 -23.13 -169.96 -80.12
N GLN A 53 -21.97 -170.59 -80.33
CA GLN A 53 -20.70 -170.05 -79.84
C GLN A 53 -20.28 -168.76 -80.56
N GLU A 54 -20.47 -168.65 -81.87
CA GLU A 54 -20.22 -167.42 -82.64
C GLU A 54 -21.08 -166.26 -82.10
N LYS A 55 -22.39 -166.48 -81.94
CA LYS A 55 -23.32 -165.51 -81.35
C LYS A 55 -22.93 -165.10 -79.92
N LEU A 56 -22.50 -166.04 -79.08
CA LEU A 56 -22.02 -165.75 -77.72
C LEU A 56 -20.69 -164.96 -77.73
N GLY A 57 -19.86 -165.14 -78.75
CA GLY A 57 -18.68 -164.32 -79.00
C GLY A 57 -19.03 -162.87 -79.34
N GLU A 58 -19.89 -162.66 -80.35
CA GLU A 58 -20.31 -161.32 -80.80
C GLU A 58 -20.97 -160.51 -79.68
N ILE A 59 -21.85 -161.13 -78.87
CA ILE A 59 -22.51 -160.47 -77.74
C ILE A 59 -21.48 -159.95 -76.72
N ARG A 60 -20.47 -160.76 -76.36
CA ARG A 60 -19.43 -160.35 -75.40
C ARG A 60 -18.56 -159.21 -75.93
N VAL A 61 -18.28 -159.19 -77.24
CA VAL A 61 -17.54 -158.08 -77.87
C VAL A 61 -18.37 -156.78 -77.79
N ALA A 62 -19.64 -156.83 -78.19
CA ALA A 62 -20.54 -155.68 -78.15
C ALA A 62 -20.79 -155.16 -76.71
N GLU A 63 -20.86 -156.03 -75.72
CA GLU A 63 -20.95 -155.65 -74.30
C GLU A 63 -19.67 -154.97 -73.81
N ALA A 64 -18.49 -155.49 -74.14
CA ALA A 64 -17.20 -154.92 -73.76
C ALA A 64 -16.96 -153.53 -74.41
N GLU A 65 -17.24 -153.38 -75.70
CA GLU A 65 -17.15 -152.08 -76.39
C GLU A 65 -18.11 -151.05 -75.79
N ARG A 66 -19.34 -151.47 -75.47
CA ARG A 66 -20.33 -150.62 -74.81
C ARG A 66 -19.84 -150.18 -73.44
N GLU A 67 -19.33 -151.10 -72.61
CA GLU A 67 -18.86 -150.74 -71.27
C GLU A 67 -17.65 -149.80 -71.33
N GLN A 68 -16.69 -150.07 -72.21
CA GLN A 68 -15.53 -149.18 -72.45
C GLN A 68 -16.00 -147.77 -72.85
N SER A 69 -16.99 -147.65 -73.74
CA SER A 69 -17.52 -146.34 -74.16
C SER A 69 -18.14 -145.56 -72.99
N VAL A 70 -18.86 -146.24 -72.10
CA VAL A 70 -19.49 -145.65 -70.90
C VAL A 70 -18.44 -145.22 -69.88
N GLN A 71 -17.41 -146.03 -69.64
CA GLN A 71 -16.32 -145.69 -68.73
C GLN A 71 -15.53 -144.46 -69.23
N VAL A 72 -15.21 -144.40 -70.53
CA VAL A 72 -14.52 -143.24 -71.16
C VAL A 72 -15.38 -141.97 -71.09
N ALA A 73 -16.68 -142.07 -71.37
CA ALA A 73 -17.61 -140.94 -71.27
C ALA A 73 -17.72 -140.40 -69.84
N ASN A 74 -17.82 -141.29 -68.84
CA ASN A 74 -17.89 -140.90 -67.42
C ASN A 74 -16.58 -140.27 -66.93
N ALA A 75 -15.42 -140.83 -67.29
CA ALA A 75 -14.11 -140.27 -66.94
C ALA A 75 -13.92 -138.86 -67.54
N ARG A 76 -14.35 -138.66 -68.79
CA ARG A 76 -14.32 -137.33 -69.44
C ARG A 76 -15.24 -136.34 -68.72
N LYS A 77 -16.49 -136.73 -68.43
CA LYS A 77 -17.47 -135.90 -67.71
C LYS A 77 -16.95 -135.45 -66.33
N LEU A 78 -16.38 -136.37 -65.55
CA LEU A 78 -15.78 -136.06 -64.25
C LEU A 78 -14.64 -135.05 -64.37
N ARG A 79 -13.77 -135.20 -65.38
CA ARG A 79 -12.67 -134.27 -65.65
C ARG A 79 -13.16 -132.87 -66.02
N GLU A 80 -14.18 -132.77 -66.87
CA GLU A 80 -14.77 -131.49 -67.32
C GLU A 80 -15.61 -130.79 -66.21
N ILE A 81 -16.10 -131.54 -65.22
CA ILE A 81 -16.69 -130.98 -63.99
C ILE A 81 -15.57 -130.41 -63.10
N GLY A 82 -14.58 -131.22 -62.73
CA GLY A 82 -13.53 -130.81 -61.79
C GLY A 82 -12.68 -129.63 -62.26
N THR A 83 -12.37 -129.53 -63.57
CA THR A 83 -11.68 -128.35 -64.11
C THR A 83 -12.53 -127.08 -64.04
N ARG A 84 -13.84 -127.18 -64.27
CA ARG A 84 -14.75 -126.04 -64.25
C ARG A 84 -15.14 -125.60 -62.84
N GLU A 85 -15.15 -126.52 -61.88
CA GLU A 85 -15.29 -126.21 -60.46
C GLU A 85 -14.03 -125.48 -59.95
N ALA A 86 -12.83 -125.99 -60.22
CA ALA A 86 -11.58 -125.33 -59.86
C ALA A 86 -11.45 -123.90 -60.44
N LEU A 87 -11.82 -123.71 -61.72
CA LEU A 87 -11.86 -122.38 -62.35
C LEU A 87 -12.89 -121.45 -61.68
N ARG A 88 -14.05 -121.97 -61.26
CA ARG A 88 -15.07 -121.18 -60.56
C ARG A 88 -14.59 -120.76 -59.17
N GLU A 89 -13.96 -121.65 -58.41
CA GLU A 89 -13.41 -121.33 -57.09
C GLU A 89 -12.28 -120.28 -57.18
N GLN A 90 -11.40 -120.40 -58.17
CA GLN A 90 -10.36 -119.40 -58.44
C GLN A 90 -10.96 -118.03 -58.77
N ALA A 91 -11.96 -117.98 -59.65
CA ALA A 91 -12.64 -116.73 -60.02
C ALA A 91 -13.37 -116.07 -58.83
N VAL A 92 -14.05 -116.85 -57.99
CA VAL A 92 -14.71 -116.34 -56.77
C VAL A 92 -13.68 -115.82 -55.77
N ARG A 93 -12.56 -116.54 -55.56
CA ARG A 93 -11.50 -116.12 -54.64
C ARG A 93 -10.82 -114.82 -55.08
N LEU A 94 -10.53 -114.67 -56.38
CA LEU A 94 -10.01 -113.43 -56.96
C LEU A 94 -10.98 -112.26 -56.76
N ALA A 95 -12.25 -112.44 -57.12
CA ALA A 95 -13.27 -111.40 -56.95
C ALA A 95 -13.50 -110.98 -55.48
N GLN A 96 -13.29 -111.88 -54.53
CA GLN A 96 -13.33 -111.57 -53.10
C GLN A 96 -12.09 -110.79 -52.64
N LEU A 97 -10.88 -111.20 -53.04
CA LEU A 97 -9.64 -110.49 -52.72
C LEU A 97 -9.63 -109.05 -53.29
N ASP A 98 -10.08 -108.87 -54.54
CA ASP A 98 -10.25 -107.56 -55.17
C ASP A 98 -11.19 -106.64 -54.37
N LYS A 99 -12.23 -107.21 -53.75
CA LYS A 99 -13.21 -106.48 -52.94
C LYS A 99 -12.64 -106.11 -51.58
N GLU A 100 -11.93 -107.03 -50.93
CA GLU A 100 -11.29 -106.82 -49.64
C GLU A 100 -10.17 -105.76 -49.75
N GLN A 101 -9.36 -105.79 -50.82
CA GLN A 101 -8.37 -104.75 -51.11
C GLN A 101 -9.01 -103.36 -51.30
N LYS A 102 -10.07 -103.25 -52.13
CA LYS A 102 -10.75 -101.96 -52.38
C LYS A 102 -11.34 -101.36 -51.10
N ILE A 103 -11.98 -102.19 -50.26
CA ILE A 103 -12.53 -101.75 -48.98
C ILE A 103 -11.40 -101.28 -48.05
N GLY A 104 -10.31 -102.04 -47.92
CA GLY A 104 -9.16 -101.67 -47.08
C GLY A 104 -8.43 -100.40 -47.56
N GLU A 105 -8.39 -100.16 -48.88
CA GLU A 105 -7.89 -98.91 -49.44
C GLU A 105 -8.79 -97.71 -49.13
N GLU A 106 -10.12 -97.86 -49.26
CA GLU A 106 -11.06 -96.76 -49.01
C GLU A 106 -11.14 -96.39 -47.52
N THR A 107 -11.16 -97.37 -46.61
CA THR A 107 -11.12 -97.08 -45.16
C THR A 107 -9.80 -96.40 -44.78
N ALA A 108 -8.66 -96.90 -45.26
CA ALA A 108 -7.35 -96.31 -44.96
C ALA A 108 -7.15 -94.92 -45.58
N LYS A 109 -7.88 -94.56 -46.65
CA LYS A 109 -7.93 -93.18 -47.18
C LYS A 109 -8.80 -92.29 -46.28
N PHE A 110 -10.01 -92.74 -45.95
CA PHE A 110 -10.96 -91.98 -45.12
C PHE A 110 -10.42 -91.69 -43.71
N GLU A 111 -9.78 -92.67 -43.07
CA GLU A 111 -9.14 -92.50 -41.75
C GLU A 111 -8.02 -91.46 -41.78
N LYS A 112 -7.18 -91.46 -42.83
CA LYS A 112 -6.11 -90.47 -43.01
C LYS A 112 -6.67 -89.08 -43.26
N GLU A 113 -7.68 -88.93 -44.11
CA GLU A 113 -8.34 -87.65 -44.34
C GLU A 113 -9.00 -87.11 -43.06
N ALA A 114 -9.65 -87.96 -42.27
CA ALA A 114 -10.23 -87.59 -40.99
C ALA A 114 -9.16 -87.10 -39.99
N GLN A 115 -8.06 -87.83 -39.84
CA GLN A 115 -6.94 -87.44 -38.97
C GLN A 115 -6.29 -86.12 -39.42
N ILE A 116 -6.02 -85.94 -40.72
CA ILE A 116 -5.46 -84.70 -41.28
C ILE A 116 -6.40 -83.52 -41.03
N LYS A 117 -7.70 -83.69 -41.27
CA LYS A 117 -8.72 -82.64 -41.09
C LYS A 117 -8.94 -82.27 -39.63
N GLN A 118 -8.77 -83.22 -38.70
CA GLN A 118 -8.79 -82.96 -37.26
C GLN A 118 -7.52 -82.24 -36.80
N ALA A 119 -6.34 -82.71 -37.21
CA ALA A 119 -5.06 -82.06 -36.92
C ALA A 119 -5.01 -80.61 -37.45
N GLN A 120 -5.50 -80.37 -38.67
CA GLN A 120 -5.65 -79.02 -39.24
C GLN A 120 -6.58 -78.13 -38.42
N ARG A 121 -7.71 -78.66 -37.92
CA ARG A 121 -8.61 -77.92 -37.02
C ARG A 121 -7.92 -77.55 -35.70
N GLU A 122 -7.25 -78.50 -35.06
CA GLU A 122 -6.54 -78.22 -33.80
C GLU A 122 -5.32 -77.30 -33.98
N GLN A 123 -4.68 -77.31 -35.14
CA GLN A 123 -3.64 -76.34 -35.50
C GLN A 123 -4.26 -74.95 -35.71
N ALA A 124 -5.37 -74.84 -36.46
CA ALA A 124 -6.06 -73.58 -36.68
C ALA A 124 -6.60 -72.96 -35.37
N VAL A 125 -7.12 -73.77 -34.44
CA VAL A 125 -7.53 -73.32 -33.10
C VAL A 125 -6.33 -72.83 -32.30
N ARG A 126 -5.24 -73.62 -32.19
CA ARG A 126 -4.02 -73.21 -31.46
C ARG A 126 -3.39 -71.95 -32.05
N ILE A 127 -3.38 -71.79 -33.38
CA ILE A 127 -2.92 -70.56 -34.03
C ILE A 127 -3.83 -69.39 -33.63
N ALA A 128 -5.15 -69.53 -33.74
CA ALA A 128 -6.10 -68.46 -33.39
C ALA A 128 -6.09 -68.08 -31.89
N GLU A 129 -5.79 -69.02 -31.00
CA GLU A 129 -5.59 -68.76 -29.57
C GLU A 129 -4.30 -67.98 -29.30
N LEU A 130 -3.18 -68.39 -29.91
CA LEU A 130 -1.91 -67.65 -29.82
C LEU A 130 -2.01 -66.25 -30.43
N ASP A 131 -2.66 -66.11 -31.59
CA ASP A 131 -2.96 -64.82 -32.25
C ASP A 131 -3.82 -63.89 -31.37
N LYS A 132 -4.63 -64.47 -30.49
CA LYS A 132 -5.48 -63.74 -29.54
C LYS A 132 -4.72 -63.37 -28.27
N GLU A 133 -3.92 -64.28 -27.71
CA GLU A 133 -3.06 -63.98 -26.56
C GLU A 133 -2.01 -62.91 -26.90
N GLN A 134 -1.37 -63.00 -28.07
CA GLN A 134 -0.42 -61.97 -28.53
C GLN A 134 -1.09 -60.60 -28.63
N ARG A 135 -2.23 -60.48 -29.32
CA ARG A 135 -2.96 -59.20 -29.42
C ARG A 135 -3.42 -58.67 -28.06
N VAL A 136 -3.86 -59.52 -27.14
CA VAL A 136 -4.25 -59.09 -25.78
C VAL A 136 -3.03 -58.66 -24.95
N GLY A 137 -1.89 -59.35 -25.10
CA GLY A 137 -0.62 -58.98 -24.48
C GLY A 137 -0.08 -57.64 -25.00
N GLU A 138 -0.07 -57.45 -26.31
CA GLU A 138 0.29 -56.20 -26.98
C GLU A 138 -0.62 -55.05 -26.55
N GLN A 139 -1.95 -55.25 -26.55
CA GLN A 139 -2.91 -54.23 -26.13
C GLN A 139 -2.76 -53.86 -24.65
N ARG A 140 -2.50 -54.84 -23.75
CA ARG A 140 -2.18 -54.56 -22.34
C ARG A 140 -0.87 -53.79 -22.19
N ALA A 141 0.21 -54.24 -22.82
CA ALA A 141 1.51 -53.58 -22.74
C ALA A 141 1.49 -52.16 -23.34
N ALA A 142 0.71 -51.94 -24.40
CA ALA A 142 0.46 -50.62 -24.96
C ALA A 142 -0.35 -49.75 -23.98
N PHE A 143 -1.46 -50.25 -23.44
CA PHE A 143 -2.30 -49.51 -22.49
C PHE A 143 -1.57 -49.16 -21.19
N GLU A 144 -0.78 -50.09 -20.65
CA GLU A 144 0.04 -49.86 -19.45
C GLU A 144 1.11 -48.78 -19.69
N LYS A 145 1.75 -48.77 -20.86
CA LYS A 145 2.67 -47.68 -21.25
C LYS A 145 1.95 -46.36 -21.45
N ASP A 146 0.81 -46.35 -22.14
CA ASP A 146 -0.01 -45.14 -22.36
C ASP A 146 -0.49 -44.53 -21.03
N ALA A 147 -0.87 -45.38 -20.07
CA ALA A 147 -1.25 -44.97 -18.72
C ALA A 147 -0.05 -44.38 -17.95
N GLN A 148 1.10 -45.08 -17.94
CA GLN A 148 2.33 -44.60 -17.29
C GLN A 148 2.82 -43.28 -17.89
N VAL A 149 2.78 -43.12 -19.22
CA VAL A 149 3.14 -41.87 -19.90
C VAL A 149 2.17 -40.75 -19.53
N LYS A 150 0.85 -41.00 -19.54
CA LYS A 150 -0.15 -39.98 -19.18
C LYS A 150 -0.10 -39.58 -17.71
N ASP A 151 0.23 -40.49 -16.80
CA ASP A 151 0.41 -40.15 -15.38
C ASP A 151 1.76 -39.47 -15.11
N ALA A 152 2.82 -39.82 -15.83
CA ALA A 152 4.08 -39.05 -15.80
C ALA A 152 3.90 -37.64 -16.37
N GLU A 153 3.18 -37.47 -17.48
CA GLU A 153 2.78 -36.15 -18.00
C GLU A 153 1.91 -35.37 -17.01
N ARG A 154 0.98 -36.03 -16.32
CA ARG A 154 0.11 -35.41 -15.30
C ARG A 154 0.95 -34.90 -14.13
N GLN A 155 1.86 -35.73 -13.61
CA GLN A 155 2.79 -35.35 -12.55
C GLN A 155 3.74 -34.23 -12.98
N MET A 156 4.28 -34.29 -14.20
CA MET A 156 5.12 -33.24 -14.78
C MET A 156 4.36 -31.91 -14.90
N ARG A 157 3.10 -31.93 -15.38
CA ARG A 157 2.24 -30.72 -15.44
C ARG A 157 1.93 -30.15 -14.06
N ILE A 158 1.66 -31.01 -13.07
CA ILE A 158 1.45 -30.57 -11.67
C ILE A 158 2.73 -29.95 -11.11
N ALA A 159 3.88 -30.60 -11.26
CA ALA A 159 5.17 -30.10 -10.77
C ALA A 159 5.57 -28.77 -11.42
N ILE A 160 5.34 -28.61 -12.73
CA ILE A 160 5.57 -27.33 -13.44
C ILE A 160 4.58 -26.26 -12.97
N ALA A 161 3.29 -26.59 -12.79
CA ALA A 161 2.31 -25.65 -12.28
C ALA A 161 2.62 -25.19 -10.84
N GLU A 162 3.05 -26.10 -9.96
CA GLU A 162 3.51 -25.76 -8.62
C GLU A 162 4.79 -24.93 -8.61
N ALA A 163 5.77 -25.26 -9.45
CA ALA A 163 7.01 -24.50 -9.57
C ALA A 163 6.73 -23.07 -10.07
N ASN A 164 5.89 -22.93 -11.10
CA ASN A 164 5.45 -21.64 -11.62
C ASN A 164 4.65 -20.85 -10.58
N ALA A 165 3.75 -21.50 -9.82
CA ALA A 165 3.02 -20.84 -8.75
C ALA A 165 3.94 -20.34 -7.63
N LYS A 166 4.93 -21.13 -7.22
CA LYS A 166 5.95 -20.74 -6.23
C LYS A 166 6.84 -19.61 -6.76
N ALA A 167 7.23 -19.64 -8.02
CA ALA A 167 7.98 -18.57 -8.69
C ALA A 167 7.17 -17.26 -8.73
N ILE A 168 5.92 -17.30 -9.19
CA ILE A 168 5.02 -16.14 -9.25
C ILE A 168 4.77 -15.57 -7.85
N VAL A 169 4.62 -16.40 -6.81
CA VAL A 169 4.51 -15.91 -5.43
C VAL A 169 5.80 -15.21 -4.98
N GLY A 170 6.97 -15.77 -5.30
CA GLY A 170 8.27 -15.14 -5.02
C GLY A 170 8.46 -13.81 -5.76
N GLU A 171 8.08 -13.74 -7.04
CA GLU A 171 8.12 -12.52 -7.84
C GLU A 171 7.18 -11.43 -7.30
N ASN A 172 5.95 -11.79 -6.90
CA ASN A 172 5.01 -10.84 -6.29
C ASN A 172 5.51 -10.33 -4.93
N LEU A 173 6.11 -11.19 -4.11
CA LEU A 173 6.75 -10.77 -2.85
C LEU A 173 7.93 -9.82 -3.10
N ALA A 174 8.82 -10.15 -4.04
CA ALA A 174 9.93 -9.28 -4.42
C ALA A 174 9.46 -7.94 -5.01
N GLN A 175 8.40 -7.93 -5.83
CA GLN A 175 7.81 -6.69 -6.33
C GLN A 175 7.18 -5.86 -5.20
N ALA A 176 6.53 -6.48 -4.22
CA ALA A 176 5.99 -5.80 -3.05
C ALA A 176 7.11 -5.19 -2.17
N GLU A 177 8.21 -5.92 -1.95
CA GLU A 177 9.38 -5.40 -1.25
C GLU A 177 10.06 -4.25 -2.00
N ILE A 178 10.21 -4.36 -3.32
CA ILE A 178 10.75 -3.28 -4.17
C ILE A 178 9.85 -2.05 -4.12
N ALA A 179 8.53 -2.21 -4.21
CA ALA A 179 7.57 -1.10 -4.12
C ALA A 179 7.60 -0.45 -2.72
N ALA A 180 7.69 -1.24 -1.65
CA ALA A 180 7.83 -0.74 -0.28
C ALA A 180 9.16 0.01 -0.08
N ALA A 181 10.26 -0.50 -0.61
CA ALA A 181 11.57 0.16 -0.57
C ALA A 181 11.58 1.47 -1.38
N GLN A 182 10.96 1.49 -2.56
CA GLN A 182 10.77 2.71 -3.37
C GLN A 182 9.90 3.75 -2.65
N ALA A 183 8.83 3.33 -1.98
CA ALA A 183 7.99 4.23 -1.17
C ALA A 183 8.74 4.79 0.05
N GLN A 184 9.51 3.97 0.77
CA GLN A 184 10.35 4.47 1.86
C GLN A 184 11.45 5.42 1.37
N LEU A 185 12.02 5.16 0.19
CA LEU A 185 13.02 6.01 -0.44
C LEU A 185 12.43 7.35 -0.89
N SER A 186 11.23 7.37 -1.47
CA SER A 186 10.56 8.61 -1.88
C SER A 186 10.11 9.45 -0.68
N VAL A 187 9.64 8.83 0.40
CA VAL A 187 9.37 9.53 1.68
C VAL A 187 10.65 10.16 2.23
N LYS A 188 11.76 9.40 2.35
CA LYS A 188 13.05 9.94 2.82
C LYS A 188 13.61 11.06 1.93
N GLN A 189 13.41 10.97 0.62
CA GLN A 189 13.76 12.04 -0.32
C GLN A 189 12.90 13.29 -0.12
N ALA A 190 11.58 13.13 0.08
CA ALA A 190 10.67 14.24 0.36
C ALA A 190 10.98 14.91 1.71
N GLU A 191 11.25 14.13 2.77
CA GLU A 191 11.70 14.61 4.08
C GLU A 191 13.02 15.39 3.97
N ALA A 192 14.03 14.83 3.29
CA ALA A 192 15.31 15.50 3.08
C ALA A 192 15.18 16.78 2.25
N TYR A 193 14.31 16.78 1.23
CA TYR A 193 14.02 17.97 0.42
C TYR A 193 13.29 19.05 1.23
N GLN A 194 12.27 18.69 2.00
CA GLN A 194 11.58 19.63 2.91
C GLN A 194 12.53 20.19 3.97
N LEU A 195 13.40 19.36 4.56
CA LEU A 195 14.41 19.80 5.52
C LEU A 195 15.46 20.74 4.87
N GLY A 196 15.81 20.49 3.61
CA GLY A 196 16.69 21.37 2.83
C GLY A 196 16.04 22.73 2.54
N GLU A 197 14.84 22.74 1.98
CA GLU A 197 14.11 23.97 1.64
C GLU A 197 13.69 24.78 2.89
N THR A 198 13.31 24.13 3.99
CA THR A 198 13.02 24.85 5.25
C THR A 198 14.27 25.48 5.84
N LYS A 199 15.41 24.76 5.91
CA LYS A 199 16.68 25.35 6.37
C LYS A 199 17.17 26.47 5.46
N LYS A 200 17.02 26.32 4.14
CA LYS A 200 17.35 27.36 3.16
C LYS A 200 16.50 28.61 3.38
N LYS A 201 15.18 28.47 3.50
CA LYS A 201 14.26 29.60 3.77
C LYS A 201 14.49 30.24 5.16
N GLN A 202 14.87 29.46 6.17
CA GLN A 202 15.30 29.99 7.47
C GLN A 202 16.59 30.80 7.35
N ALA A 203 17.57 30.34 6.57
CA ALA A 203 18.81 31.08 6.32
C ALA A 203 18.57 32.35 5.49
N GLU A 204 17.74 32.28 4.45
CA GLU A 204 17.32 33.43 3.64
C GLU A 204 16.57 34.48 4.49
N ALA A 205 15.66 34.04 5.37
CA ALA A 205 14.97 34.92 6.32
C ALA A 205 15.94 35.57 7.32
N ALA A 206 16.85 34.81 7.93
CA ALA A 206 17.84 35.34 8.86
C ALA A 206 18.81 36.34 8.18
N VAL A 207 19.17 36.12 6.91
CA VAL A 207 19.94 37.09 6.11
C VAL A 207 19.12 38.34 5.83
N LEU A 208 17.83 38.20 5.50
CA LEU A 208 16.93 39.34 5.28
C LEU A 208 16.71 40.16 6.56
N GLU A 209 16.53 39.50 7.71
CA GLU A 209 16.44 40.15 9.03
C GLU A 209 17.73 40.90 9.36
N ALA A 210 18.90 40.28 9.15
CA ALA A 210 20.19 40.93 9.35
C ALA A 210 20.38 42.15 8.42
N GLN A 211 19.98 42.05 7.15
CA GLN A 211 20.00 43.17 6.20
C GLN A 211 19.04 44.29 6.62
N ASN A 212 17.81 43.97 7.03
CA ASN A 212 16.83 44.94 7.51
C ASN A 212 17.30 45.64 8.79
N LEU A 213 17.88 44.91 9.75
CA LEU A 213 18.47 45.49 10.96
C LEU A 213 19.69 46.37 10.65
N ALA A 214 20.53 46.00 9.69
CA ALA A 214 21.64 46.83 9.23
C ALA A 214 21.14 48.11 8.52
N MET A 215 20.12 47.99 7.65
CA MET A 215 19.51 49.11 6.93
C MET A 215 18.78 50.05 7.88
N ALA A 216 18.05 49.54 8.87
CA ALA A 216 17.41 50.34 9.92
C ALA A 216 18.45 51.10 10.77
N LYS A 217 19.56 50.45 11.16
CA LYS A 217 20.68 51.11 11.86
C LYS A 217 21.32 52.21 11.00
N ALA A 218 21.52 51.96 9.70
CA ALA A 218 22.04 52.94 8.77
C ALA A 218 21.07 54.14 8.59
N ALA A 219 19.77 53.88 8.45
CA ALA A 219 18.74 54.90 8.34
C ALA A 219 18.63 55.75 9.63
N LEU A 220 18.70 55.14 10.81
CA LEU A 220 18.74 55.86 12.09
C LEU A 220 20.01 56.71 12.22
N ALA A 221 21.18 56.20 11.80
CA ALA A 221 22.41 56.98 11.79
C ALA A 221 22.35 58.16 10.80
N GLN A 222 21.75 57.97 9.62
CA GLN A 222 21.51 59.05 8.66
C GLN A 222 20.52 60.08 9.20
N ALA A 223 19.40 59.65 9.80
CA ALA A 223 18.43 60.53 10.43
C ALA A 223 19.06 61.37 11.56
N ALA A 224 19.86 60.75 12.43
CA ALA A 224 20.58 61.45 13.49
C ALA A 224 21.60 62.46 12.96
N ARG A 225 22.29 62.16 11.85
CA ARG A 225 23.18 63.14 11.18
C ARG A 225 22.40 64.31 10.59
N ILE A 226 21.32 64.04 9.86
CA ILE A 226 20.45 65.07 9.27
C ILE A 226 19.80 65.93 10.37
N GLU A 227 19.43 65.35 11.51
CA GLU A 227 18.90 66.10 12.65
C GLU A 227 19.99 66.96 13.31
N ALA A 228 21.20 66.42 13.53
CA ALA A 228 22.33 67.18 14.07
C ALA A 228 22.73 68.34 13.14
N GLU A 229 22.77 68.12 11.83
CA GLU A 229 23.03 69.14 10.81
C GLU A 229 21.95 70.23 10.81
N LYS A 230 20.66 69.86 10.90
CA LYS A 230 19.55 70.82 11.02
C LYS A 230 19.55 71.59 12.35
N ARG A 231 19.83 70.93 13.47
CA ARG A 231 19.98 71.60 14.78
C ARG A 231 21.14 72.59 14.74
N ALA A 232 22.31 72.20 14.24
CA ALA A 232 23.46 73.09 14.09
C ALA A 232 23.15 74.29 13.17
N ALA A 233 22.47 74.07 12.04
CA ALA A 233 22.09 75.11 11.08
C ALA A 233 21.05 76.10 11.62
N LEU A 234 20.24 75.73 12.62
CA LEU A 234 19.28 76.61 13.29
C LEU A 234 19.84 77.25 14.57
N GLU A 235 20.64 76.52 15.33
CA GLU A 235 21.28 77.04 16.55
C GLU A 235 22.38 78.07 16.24
N ALA A 236 23.11 77.94 15.13
CA ALA A 236 24.15 78.91 14.75
C ALA A 236 23.60 80.33 14.52
N PRO A 237 22.59 80.57 13.64
CA PRO A 237 22.01 81.90 13.49
C PRO A 237 21.31 82.38 14.76
N ALA A 238 20.56 81.52 15.47
CA ALA A 238 19.90 81.92 16.72
C ALA A 238 20.88 82.37 17.81
N LYS A 239 22.06 81.74 17.91
CA LYS A 239 23.14 82.17 18.82
C LYS A 239 23.80 83.47 18.34
N ALA A 240 23.94 83.67 17.03
CA ALA A 240 24.46 84.92 16.46
C ALA A 240 23.50 86.11 16.68
N GLU A 241 22.19 85.93 16.47
CA GLU A 241 21.17 86.95 16.74
C GLU A 241 21.07 87.27 18.24
N LYS A 242 21.15 86.26 19.12
CA LYS A 242 21.21 86.48 20.57
C LYS A 242 22.48 87.24 20.99
N ALA A 243 23.64 86.91 20.40
CA ALA A 243 24.87 87.66 20.67
C ALA A 243 24.78 89.11 20.18
N LYS A 244 24.27 89.32 18.96
CA LYS A 244 24.07 90.64 18.36
C LYS A 244 23.13 91.51 19.22
N THR A 245 21.97 90.99 19.61
CA THR A 245 20.99 91.74 20.42
C THR A 245 21.48 92.08 21.82
N ILE A 246 22.35 91.26 22.42
CA ILE A 246 23.04 91.59 23.68
C ILE A 246 24.00 92.76 23.46
N VAL A 247 24.87 92.70 22.44
CA VAL A 247 25.85 93.77 22.14
C VAL A 247 25.15 95.09 21.75
N GLU A 248 24.04 95.04 21.01
CA GLU A 248 23.24 96.22 20.69
C GLU A 248 22.59 96.83 21.95
N ALA A 249 22.08 96.01 22.88
CA ALA A 249 21.52 96.49 24.14
C ALA A 249 22.60 97.06 25.10
N GLU A 250 23.79 96.46 25.15
CA GLU A 250 24.94 96.97 25.90
C GLU A 250 25.43 98.31 25.32
N ALA A 251 25.51 98.43 23.99
CA ALA A 251 25.87 99.68 23.32
C ALA A 251 24.84 100.80 23.56
N GLU A 252 23.55 100.49 23.56
CA GLU A 252 22.51 101.46 23.94
C GLU A 252 22.60 101.88 25.41
N ALA A 253 22.86 100.94 26.33
CA ALA A 253 22.98 101.24 27.76
C ALA A 253 24.20 102.13 28.05
N GLU A 254 25.35 101.82 27.45
CA GLU A 254 26.58 102.61 27.56
C GLU A 254 26.40 104.02 26.97
N LYS A 255 25.76 104.12 25.79
CA LYS A 255 25.42 105.41 25.17
C LYS A 255 24.56 106.27 26.10
N ARG A 256 23.47 105.71 26.66
CA ARG A 256 22.58 106.44 27.59
C ARG A 256 23.32 106.86 28.87
N ARG A 257 24.30 106.09 29.36
CA ARG A 257 25.13 106.51 30.51
C ARG A 257 26.00 107.71 30.14
N ILE A 258 26.66 107.68 28.98
CA ILE A 258 27.53 108.79 28.52
C ILE A 258 26.71 110.07 28.28
N GLU A 259 25.51 109.96 27.69
CA GLU A 259 24.60 111.10 27.50
C GLU A 259 24.15 111.68 28.85
N ALA A 260 23.71 110.85 29.80
CA ALA A 260 23.31 111.29 31.14
C ALA A 260 24.48 111.88 31.97
N GLU A 261 25.69 111.31 31.87
CA GLU A 261 26.90 111.89 32.47
C GLU A 261 27.24 113.26 31.86
N GLY A 262 27.05 113.44 30.55
CA GLY A 262 27.24 114.70 29.85
C GLY A 262 26.25 115.78 30.33
N GLU A 263 24.97 115.46 30.38
CA GLU A 263 23.91 116.35 30.88
C GLU A 263 24.13 116.71 32.36
N ALA A 264 24.44 115.73 33.21
CA ALA A 264 24.71 115.96 34.63
C ALA A 264 25.91 116.89 34.86
N ARG A 265 27.01 116.73 34.10
CA ARG A 265 28.17 117.62 34.15
C ARG A 265 27.84 119.04 33.66
N ALA A 266 27.04 119.16 32.60
CA ALA A 266 26.60 120.46 32.08
C ALA A 266 25.71 121.22 33.08
N ILE A 267 24.76 120.52 33.70
CA ILE A 267 23.88 121.07 34.75
C ILE A 267 24.70 121.47 35.98
N PHE A 268 25.63 120.61 36.44
CA PHE A 268 26.49 120.92 37.58
C PHE A 268 27.36 122.16 37.32
N ALA A 269 28.02 122.26 36.16
CA ALA A 269 28.85 123.41 35.81
C ALA A 269 28.06 124.71 35.77
N LYS A 270 26.80 124.67 35.30
CA LYS A 270 25.90 125.83 35.32
C LYS A 270 25.50 126.23 36.75
N LEU A 271 25.06 125.27 37.57
CA LEU A 271 24.66 125.53 38.95
C LEU A 271 25.84 125.99 39.82
N GLU A 272 27.05 125.48 39.59
CA GLU A 272 28.25 125.95 40.27
C GLU A 272 28.61 127.40 39.89
N ALA A 273 28.50 127.76 38.59
CA ALA A 273 28.70 129.14 38.15
C ALA A 273 27.66 130.10 38.76
N GLU A 274 26.39 129.70 38.82
CA GLU A 274 25.32 130.47 39.46
C GLU A 274 25.56 130.60 40.97
N ALA A 275 25.95 129.53 41.66
CA ALA A 275 26.25 129.54 43.09
C ALA A 275 27.47 130.40 43.45
N ARG A 276 28.56 130.33 42.66
CA ARG A 276 29.75 131.19 42.84
C ARG A 276 29.39 132.66 42.62
N GLY A 277 28.63 132.99 41.57
CA GLY A 277 28.17 134.35 41.31
C GLY A 277 27.25 134.91 42.41
N GLN A 278 26.34 134.09 42.96
CA GLN A 278 25.52 134.47 44.11
C GLN A 278 26.36 134.65 45.38
N TYR A 279 27.35 133.80 45.63
CA TYR A 279 28.26 133.92 46.77
C TYR A 279 29.09 135.21 46.72
N GLU A 280 29.68 135.54 45.57
CA GLU A 280 30.44 136.80 45.40
C GLU A 280 29.53 138.03 45.57
N LEU A 281 28.31 138.00 45.03
CA LEU A 281 27.33 139.07 45.21
C LEU A 281 26.93 139.25 46.68
N LEU A 282 26.71 138.16 47.42
CA LEU A 282 26.37 138.19 48.84
C LEU A 282 27.56 138.63 49.70
N ALA A 283 28.77 138.19 49.39
CA ALA A 283 29.99 138.63 50.06
C ALA A 283 30.20 140.14 49.89
N LYS A 284 30.02 140.68 48.67
CA LYS A 284 30.12 142.13 48.41
C LYS A 284 28.99 142.94 49.04
N LYS A 285 27.77 142.39 49.14
CA LYS A 285 26.71 143.00 49.97
C LYS A 285 27.08 143.01 51.46
N GLY A 286 27.70 141.95 51.98
CA GLY A 286 28.19 141.88 53.36
C GLY A 286 29.30 142.91 53.66
N GLU A 287 30.26 143.07 52.73
CA GLU A 287 31.28 144.13 52.81
C GLU A 287 30.65 145.54 52.80
N GLY A 288 29.68 145.79 51.92
CA GLY A 288 28.96 147.07 51.85
C GLY A 288 28.17 147.39 53.12
N LEU A 289 27.42 146.42 53.65
CA LEU A 289 26.70 146.57 54.93
C LEU A 289 27.66 146.81 56.10
N ARG A 290 28.84 146.18 56.10
CA ARG A 290 29.87 146.45 57.10
C ARG A 290 30.41 147.89 57.02
N ALA A 291 30.68 148.38 55.81
CA ALA A 291 31.10 149.77 55.61
C ALA A 291 30.03 150.78 56.08
N ILE A 292 28.74 150.48 55.91
CA ILE A 292 27.64 151.28 56.47
C ILE A 292 27.67 151.24 58.01
N ILE A 293 27.83 150.06 58.62
CA ILE A 293 27.91 149.90 60.08
C ILE A 293 29.07 150.70 60.68
N ASP A 294 30.24 150.62 60.06
CA ASP A 294 31.45 151.33 60.49
C ASP A 294 31.28 152.87 60.31
N ALA A 295 30.64 153.31 59.22
CA ALA A 295 30.37 154.74 58.95
C ALA A 295 29.29 155.35 59.85
N CYS A 296 28.27 154.59 60.25
CA CYS A 296 27.22 155.04 61.18
C CYS A 296 27.69 155.13 62.65
N GLY A 297 28.95 154.78 62.96
CA GLY A 297 29.51 154.84 64.31
C GLY A 297 28.98 153.77 65.27
N GLY A 298 28.30 152.74 64.75
CA GLY A 298 27.75 151.66 65.56
C GLY A 298 26.63 150.88 64.87
N ALA A 299 26.55 149.58 65.19
CA ALA A 299 25.54 148.68 64.61
C ALA A 299 24.09 149.07 64.94
N GLN A 300 23.85 149.75 66.08
CA GLN A 300 22.51 150.14 66.50
C GLN A 300 22.01 151.39 65.74
N GLN A 301 22.90 152.33 65.43
CA GLN A 301 22.64 153.47 64.56
C GLN A 301 22.45 153.03 63.11
N ALA A 302 23.30 152.12 62.61
CA ALA A 302 23.17 151.53 61.29
C ALA A 302 21.85 150.75 61.14
N PHE A 303 21.44 149.99 62.17
CA PHE A 303 20.14 149.32 62.19
C PHE A 303 18.99 150.32 62.16
N GLN A 304 19.05 151.45 62.88
CA GLN A 304 18.03 152.49 62.80
C GLN A 304 17.93 153.12 61.40
N MET A 305 19.06 153.32 60.72
CA MET A 305 19.09 153.81 59.33
C MET A 305 18.49 152.79 58.35
N LEU A 306 18.93 151.54 58.38
CA LEU A 306 18.42 150.47 57.51
C LEU A 306 16.93 150.15 57.79
N LEU A 307 16.49 150.25 59.05
CA LEU A 307 15.09 150.08 59.43
C LEU A 307 14.21 151.22 58.89
N LEU A 308 14.73 152.46 58.84
CA LEU A 308 14.05 153.59 58.19
C LEU A 308 14.00 153.43 56.66
N GLU A 309 15.06 152.92 56.04
CA GLU A 309 15.14 152.69 54.60
C GLU A 309 14.18 151.58 54.13
N HIS A 310 14.18 150.42 54.80
CA HIS A 310 13.29 149.30 54.47
C HIS A 310 11.85 149.43 55.02
N LEU A 311 11.52 150.53 55.73
CA LEU A 311 10.20 150.73 56.33
C LEU A 311 9.08 150.75 55.26
N ASP A 312 9.33 151.42 54.13
CA ASP A 312 8.38 151.50 53.02
C ASP A 312 8.18 150.15 52.31
N GLU A 313 9.23 149.31 52.25
CA GLU A 313 9.17 147.97 51.67
C GLU A 313 8.37 146.99 52.56
N LEU A 314 8.56 147.08 53.88
CA LEU A 314 7.76 146.35 54.88
C LEU A 314 6.28 146.78 54.86
N ALA A 315 6.02 148.07 54.69
CA ALA A 315 4.66 148.61 54.57
C ALA A 315 3.93 148.07 53.32
N ARG A 316 4.60 148.04 52.16
CA ARG A 316 4.03 147.45 50.92
C ARG A 316 3.78 145.95 51.05
N THR A 317 4.75 145.21 51.59
CA THR A 317 4.67 143.74 51.70
C THR A 317 3.55 143.30 52.65
N SER A 318 3.40 143.99 53.79
CA SER A 318 2.33 143.70 54.75
C SER A 318 0.92 144.03 54.20
N ALA A 319 0.77 145.12 53.45
CA ALA A 319 -0.49 145.43 52.76
C ALA A 319 -0.89 144.34 51.74
N GLN A 320 0.07 143.81 50.97
CA GLN A 320 -0.17 142.77 49.97
C GLN A 320 -0.44 141.39 50.59
N ALA A 321 0.03 141.12 51.81
CA ALA A 321 -0.31 139.90 52.54
C ALA A 321 -1.79 139.90 52.99
N ILE A 322 -2.30 141.03 53.48
CA ILE A 322 -3.67 141.16 54.00
C ILE A 322 -4.72 141.03 52.89
N SER A 323 -4.42 141.47 51.65
CA SER A 323 -5.40 141.45 50.54
C SER A 323 -5.78 140.05 50.02
N ASN A 324 -5.06 139.00 50.42
CA ASN A 324 -5.15 137.67 49.79
C ASN A 324 -6.02 136.64 50.57
N ILE A 325 -6.69 137.02 51.66
CA ILE A 325 -7.47 136.09 52.51
C ILE A 325 -8.97 136.13 52.17
N LYS A 326 -9.59 134.98 51.87
CA LYS A 326 -11.04 134.78 51.61
C LYS A 326 -11.50 133.39 52.08
N PHE A 327 -12.74 133.22 52.57
CA PHE A 327 -13.26 131.93 53.08
C PHE A 327 -14.78 131.70 52.85
N ASP A 328 -15.15 130.56 52.22
CA ASP A 328 -16.45 129.82 52.24
C ASP A 328 -16.30 128.54 51.36
N LYS A 329 -17.11 127.45 51.33
CA LYS A 329 -18.24 126.91 52.14
C LYS A 329 -18.30 125.36 51.95
N ILE A 330 -19.06 124.60 52.75
CA ILE A 330 -19.21 123.12 52.64
C ILE A 330 -20.68 122.67 52.86
N VAL A 331 -21.13 121.58 52.21
CA VAL A 331 -22.44 120.90 52.37
C VAL A 331 -22.30 119.37 52.20
N VAL A 332 -23.11 118.54 52.88
CA VAL A 332 -23.11 117.05 52.87
C VAL A 332 -24.56 116.50 52.91
N TRP A 333 -24.79 115.27 52.40
CA TRP A 333 -26.09 114.53 52.41
C TRP A 333 -25.88 113.04 52.80
N GLU A 334 -26.94 112.35 53.26
CA GLU A 334 -26.87 110.98 53.81
C GLU A 334 -28.10 110.10 53.49
N GLY A 335 -27.89 108.79 53.37
CA GLY A 335 -28.90 107.74 53.56
C GLY A 335 -28.31 106.34 53.31
N GLY A 336 -28.54 105.28 54.11
CA GLY A 336 -29.29 105.15 55.37
C GLY A 336 -30.57 104.30 55.23
N GLY A 337 -30.84 103.30 56.07
CA GLY A 337 -30.01 102.69 57.13
C GLY A 337 -30.82 101.75 58.04
N ASN A 338 -30.38 100.51 58.26
CA ASN A 338 -31.07 99.52 59.11
C ASN A 338 -30.12 98.37 59.55
N GLY A 339 -30.20 97.77 60.75
CA GLY A 339 -30.96 98.17 61.95
C GLY A 339 -31.39 96.99 62.84
N GLN A 340 -30.92 96.94 64.09
CA GLN A 340 -31.48 96.13 65.19
C GLN A 340 -31.34 96.93 66.51
N SER A 341 -32.43 97.60 66.91
CA SER A 341 -32.72 98.09 68.27
C SER A 341 -31.59 98.69 69.12
N ASN A 342 -31.26 99.97 68.92
CA ASN A 342 -31.79 101.04 69.78
C ASN A 342 -31.67 102.40 69.05
N GLY A 343 -32.71 103.23 69.08
CA GLY A 343 -32.81 104.39 68.18
C GLY A 343 -32.06 105.63 68.67
N HIS A 344 -31.32 106.30 67.77
CA HIS A 344 -31.20 107.76 67.62
C HIS A 344 -30.62 108.09 66.23
N ASN A 345 -30.89 109.29 65.71
CA ASN A 345 -30.76 109.58 64.28
C ASN A 345 -29.36 110.08 63.81
N SER A 346 -29.12 109.99 62.50
CA SER A 346 -27.88 110.26 61.74
C SER A 346 -27.04 111.45 62.20
N THR A 347 -27.66 112.59 62.58
CA THR A 347 -26.96 113.82 62.99
C THR A 347 -25.99 113.62 64.18
N SER A 348 -26.21 112.59 65.00
CA SER A 348 -25.32 112.21 66.11
C SER A 348 -24.03 111.51 65.68
N SER A 349 -23.99 110.90 64.49
CA SER A 349 -22.84 110.18 63.95
C SER A 349 -21.72 111.13 63.50
N PHE A 350 -22.09 112.21 62.79
CA PHE A 350 -21.15 113.22 62.31
C PHE A 350 -20.35 113.88 63.44
N LEU A 351 -21.01 114.27 64.54
CA LEU A 351 -20.36 114.87 65.70
C LEU A 351 -19.39 113.90 66.40
N ARG A 352 -19.72 112.60 66.44
CA ARG A 352 -18.83 111.57 66.99
C ARG A 352 -17.62 111.33 66.09
N ASN A 353 -17.80 111.33 64.77
CA ASN A 353 -16.71 111.18 63.81
C ASN A 353 -15.74 112.38 63.81
N MET A 354 -16.24 113.61 63.99
CA MET A 354 -15.37 114.80 64.12
C MET A 354 -14.48 114.74 65.38
N ALA A 355 -14.94 114.09 66.45
CA ALA A 355 -14.14 113.81 67.64
C ALA A 355 -13.09 112.68 67.43
N HIS A 356 -13.23 111.86 66.38
CA HIS A 356 -12.27 110.82 66.01
C HIS A 356 -11.29 111.25 64.90
N THR A 357 -11.53 112.37 64.21
CA THR A 357 -10.58 112.95 63.23
C THR A 357 -9.41 113.73 63.84
N LEU A 358 -9.29 113.75 65.18
CA LEU A 358 -8.07 114.15 65.88
C LEU A 358 -7.31 112.89 66.35
N PRO A 359 -6.19 112.51 65.70
CA PRO A 359 -5.31 111.49 66.25
C PRO A 359 -4.80 111.92 67.64
N PRO A 360 -4.62 111.00 68.59
CA PRO A 360 -3.98 111.33 69.87
C PRO A 360 -2.52 111.71 69.62
N ILE A 361 -2.25 113.01 69.55
CA ILE A 361 -0.90 113.57 69.32
C ILE A 361 0.11 112.99 70.33
N MET A 362 -0.32 112.75 71.58
CA MET A 362 0.47 112.08 72.63
C MET A 362 0.98 110.68 72.26
N GLN A 363 0.30 109.94 71.37
CA GLN A 363 0.74 108.60 70.97
C GLN A 363 1.79 108.68 69.86
N VAL A 364 1.62 109.59 68.89
CA VAL A 364 2.65 109.94 67.90
C VAL A 364 3.90 110.54 68.58
N MET A 365 3.71 111.35 69.64
CA MET A 365 4.80 111.89 70.44
C MET A 365 5.61 110.81 71.17
N LYS A 366 4.98 109.68 71.53
CA LYS A 366 5.68 108.57 72.19
C LYS A 366 6.59 107.83 71.21
N ASP A 367 6.07 107.50 70.03
CA ASP A 367 6.76 106.65 69.06
C ASP A 367 7.77 107.42 68.17
N ILE A 368 7.75 108.76 68.22
CA ILE A 368 8.71 109.64 67.51
C ILE A 368 9.59 110.47 68.48
N GLY A 369 9.14 110.74 69.71
CA GLY A 369 9.78 111.69 70.63
C GLY A 369 10.66 111.12 71.73
N GLY A 370 10.49 109.85 72.13
CA GLY A 370 11.46 109.14 72.98
C GLY A 370 11.70 109.68 74.40
N VAL A 371 10.71 110.34 75.03
CA VAL A 371 10.81 110.85 76.41
C VAL A 371 9.72 110.23 77.30
N GLU A 372 10.12 109.72 78.46
CA GLU A 372 9.24 109.07 79.43
C GLU A 372 8.51 110.08 80.34
N VAL A 373 7.28 109.76 80.74
CA VAL A 373 6.46 110.59 81.64
C VAL A 373 6.21 109.84 82.95
N PRO A 374 6.41 110.45 84.15
CA PRO A 374 6.45 109.73 85.43
C PRO A 374 5.19 108.93 85.82
N GLU A 375 5.39 107.91 86.65
CA GLU A 375 4.45 106.82 86.98
C GLU A 375 3.04 107.23 87.48
N TYR A 376 2.83 108.47 87.93
CA TYR A 376 1.58 108.89 88.57
C TYR A 376 0.34 108.79 87.66
N PHE A 377 0.51 108.83 86.34
CA PHE A 377 -0.58 108.62 85.37
C PHE A 377 -0.84 107.14 85.02
N ALA A 378 0.06 106.22 85.37
CA ALA A 378 -0.04 104.81 84.97
C ALA A 378 -1.06 103.99 85.79
N ARG A 379 -1.56 104.52 86.92
CA ARG A 379 -2.43 103.78 87.86
C ARG A 379 -3.94 103.97 87.69
N LEU A 380 -4.40 104.68 86.66
CA LEU A 380 -5.83 104.93 86.42
C LEU A 380 -6.46 104.03 85.33
N ALA A 381 -5.68 103.15 84.69
CA ALA A 381 -6.14 102.20 83.67
C ALA A 381 -5.86 100.76 84.12
N GLY A 382 -6.76 100.20 84.93
CA GLY A 382 -6.59 98.89 85.57
C GLY A 382 -7.02 97.69 84.71
N ASP A 383 -6.31 96.58 84.91
CA ASP A 383 -6.63 95.18 84.63
C ASP A 383 -7.73 94.82 83.62
N ASN A 384 -7.35 94.08 82.57
CA ASN A 384 -7.64 92.64 82.46
C ASN A 384 -6.89 92.01 81.27
N VAL A 385 -6.27 90.83 81.47
CA VAL A 385 -6.17 89.68 80.54
C VAL A 385 -5.15 88.64 81.05
N LYS A 386 -5.53 87.36 80.94
CA LYS A 386 -4.71 86.13 80.99
C LYS A 386 -5.37 85.12 80.04
N PRO A 387 -4.70 84.03 79.63
CA PRO A 387 -3.26 83.87 79.32
C PRO A 387 -3.09 83.33 77.87
N ASP A 388 -1.88 82.95 77.46
CA ASP A 388 -1.71 81.83 76.52
C ASP A 388 -0.37 81.11 76.75
N ALA A 389 -0.32 79.80 76.47
CA ALA A 389 0.84 78.95 76.65
C ALA A 389 0.79 77.70 75.74
N SER A 390 1.39 77.79 74.55
CA SER A 390 1.90 76.60 73.86
C SER A 390 3.08 76.96 72.93
N ARG A 391 4.13 76.12 72.92
CA ARG A 391 5.26 76.21 71.99
C ARG A 391 5.85 74.83 71.75
N GLN A 392 6.30 74.61 70.51
CA GLN A 392 7.18 73.53 70.06
C GLN A 392 6.63 72.09 70.13
N ALA A 393 6.25 71.58 68.96
CA ALA A 393 6.33 70.16 68.62
C ALA A 393 6.87 70.04 67.18
N ASN A 394 8.14 69.67 67.02
CA ASN A 394 8.73 69.29 65.73
C ASN A 394 10.00 68.44 65.93
N GLN A 395 9.92 67.15 65.64
CA GLN A 395 10.97 66.40 64.93
C GLN A 395 10.51 64.97 64.58
N ASN A 396 10.52 64.70 63.27
CA ASN A 396 10.98 63.49 62.57
C ASN A 396 10.99 62.14 63.33
N GLY A 397 10.35 61.14 62.73
CA GLY A 397 10.72 59.73 62.92
C GLY A 397 11.54 59.21 61.73
N ASP A 398 12.42 58.22 61.97
CA ASP A 398 12.26 56.88 61.37
C ASP A 398 13.20 55.85 62.07
N PRO A 399 12.94 54.53 61.96
CA PRO A 399 13.45 53.54 62.93
C PRO A 399 14.58 52.61 62.43
N LYS A 400 15.34 52.02 63.37
CA LYS A 400 16.14 50.77 63.23
C LYS A 400 16.81 50.37 64.55
N PRO A 401 17.21 49.10 64.75
CA PRO A 401 16.45 47.86 64.63
C PRO A 401 16.37 47.11 65.99
N GLY A 402 15.48 46.10 66.11
CA GLY A 402 15.23 45.42 67.39
C GLY A 402 16.04 44.14 67.65
N SER A 403 16.08 43.73 68.92
CA SER A 403 16.35 42.36 69.43
C SER A 403 16.18 42.34 70.96
N PRO A 404 16.01 41.17 71.62
CA PRO A 404 15.19 40.01 71.21
C PRO A 404 14.33 39.44 72.37
N GLN A 405 13.63 38.32 72.11
CA GLN A 405 13.02 37.38 73.07
C GLN A 405 11.76 37.85 73.83
N GLY A 406 10.92 36.86 74.16
CA GLY A 406 9.54 36.99 74.65
C GLY A 406 8.72 35.81 74.15
#